data_AF-A0A0C2GLG5-F1
#
_entry.id   AF-A0A0C2GLG5-F1
#
_cell.length_a   1.000
_cell.length_b   1.000
_cell.length_c   1.000
_cell.angle_alpha   90.00
_cell.angle_beta   90.00
_cell.angle_gamma   90.00
#
_symmetry.space_group_name_H-M   'P 1'
#
loop_
_entity.id
_entity.type
_entity.pdbx_description
1 polymer ?
#
loop_
_entity_poly.entity_id
_entity_poly.type
_entity_poly.pdbx_seq_one_letter_code
_entity_poly.pdbx_strand_id
1 'polypeptide(L)'
;MMYGKEKRKVKYQGDQSTWQYYKHLSFLDPHMIDRQSVESPARKEHPDVQLTVTDPSFGTNLIEEVRSHPCLFDIRDPKYRHSECRNQAWNSVIAHLNYPGDVNSIYKQWKKIRDRYVREKRRLRMQRDNGVHDDSTWDLFPQMAWIDPYLDERAHMRFSFKPFRLLRQVKRKHDEELSDYGELDDMVRSG
;
A
#
# COMPACT_ATOMS: atom_id res chain seq x y z
N MET A 1 6.39 14.10 14.59
CA MET A 1 6.12 15.53 14.85
C MET A 1 5.20 15.65 16.06
N MET A 2 5.73 16.08 17.21
CA MET A 2 5.00 16.22 18.48
C MET A 2 4.07 17.45 18.46
N TYR A 3 4.54 18.58 17.94
CA TYR A 3 3.82 19.86 17.90
C TYR A 3 2.43 19.78 17.23
N GLY A 4 2.29 19.08 16.09
CA GLY A 4 0.99 18.93 15.42
C GLY A 4 0.00 17.98 16.11
N LYS A 5 0.47 17.07 16.96
CA LYS A 5 -0.41 16.28 17.84
C LYS A 5 -0.87 17.13 19.02
N GLU A 6 0.05 17.92 19.57
CA GLU A 6 -0.18 18.83 20.69
C GLU A 6 -1.17 19.95 20.31
N LYS A 7 -1.01 20.58 19.15
CA LYS A 7 -1.92 21.61 18.62
C LYS A 7 -3.35 21.11 18.44
N ARG A 8 -3.53 19.85 18.01
CA ARG A 8 -4.86 19.22 17.92
C ARG A 8 -5.47 18.98 19.29
N LYS A 9 -4.68 18.60 20.30
CA LYS A 9 -5.18 18.43 21.67
C LYS A 9 -5.65 19.75 22.28
N VAL A 10 -4.85 20.81 22.16
CA VAL A 10 -5.20 22.17 22.66
C VAL A 10 -6.51 22.66 22.03
N LYS A 11 -6.70 22.45 20.71
CA LYS A 11 -7.91 22.89 19.99
C LYS A 11 -9.21 22.25 20.50
N TYR A 12 -9.17 21.01 20.98
CA TYR A 12 -10.36 20.28 21.43
C TYR A 12 -10.56 20.32 22.95
N GLN A 13 -9.50 20.51 23.75
CA GLN A 13 -9.58 20.48 25.21
C GLN A 13 -9.59 21.87 25.86
N GLY A 14 -9.29 22.95 25.12
CA GLY A 14 -9.38 24.33 25.64
C GLY A 14 -8.25 24.74 26.59
N ASP A 15 -7.52 23.79 27.16
CA ASP A 15 -6.40 24.05 28.06
C ASP A 15 -5.11 24.39 27.32
N GLN A 16 -4.36 25.36 27.86
CA GLN A 16 -3.05 25.79 27.36
C GLN A 16 -2.07 24.61 27.37
N SER A 17 -1.33 24.39 26.27
CA SER A 17 -0.36 23.29 26.21
C SER A 17 0.67 23.41 27.33
N THR A 18 0.83 22.32 28.09
CA THR A 18 1.85 22.20 29.15
C THR A 18 3.27 22.10 28.60
N TRP A 19 3.43 21.95 27.28
CA TRP A 19 4.74 21.93 26.65
C TRP A 19 5.32 23.34 26.58
N GLN A 20 6.36 23.60 27.37
CA GLN A 20 7.04 24.90 27.46
C GLN A 20 7.47 25.50 26.11
N TYR A 21 7.76 24.64 25.13
CA TYR A 21 8.19 25.05 23.78
C TYR A 21 7.02 25.26 22.81
N TYR A 22 5.78 24.95 23.18
CA TYR A 22 4.60 25.06 22.30
C TYR A 22 4.43 26.48 21.75
N LYS A 23 4.53 27.50 22.63
CA LYS A 23 4.43 28.91 22.24
C LYS A 23 5.51 29.37 21.27
N HIS A 24 6.68 28.71 21.29
CA HIS A 24 7.83 29.04 20.45
C HIS A 24 7.82 28.30 19.11
N LEU A 25 6.91 27.35 18.90
CA LEU A 25 6.79 26.58 17.66
C LEU A 25 5.64 27.07 16.76
N SER A 26 4.97 28.17 17.14
CA SER A 26 3.90 28.82 16.36
C SER A 26 4.36 29.31 14.99
N PHE A 27 5.66 29.59 14.81
CA PHE A 27 6.22 29.94 13.49
C PHE A 27 6.10 28.80 12.47
N LEU A 28 5.85 27.56 12.92
CA LEU A 28 5.58 26.45 12.03
C LEU A 28 4.15 26.47 11.51
N ASP A 29 3.25 27.27 12.10
CA ASP A 29 1.83 27.32 11.72
C ASP A 29 1.59 27.62 10.23
N PRO A 30 2.29 28.59 9.61
CA PRO A 30 2.17 28.84 8.17
C PRO A 30 2.63 27.66 7.29
N HIS A 31 3.48 26.78 7.83
CA HIS A 31 4.05 25.62 7.13
C HIS A 31 3.45 24.28 7.56
N MET A 32 2.58 24.29 8.57
CA MET A 32 1.86 23.13 9.07
C MET A 32 0.56 22.95 8.30
N ILE A 33 0.67 22.45 7.07
CA ILE A 33 -0.50 22.16 6.25
C ILE A 33 -1.12 20.84 6.72
N ASP A 34 -2.41 20.86 7.03
CA ASP A 34 -3.16 19.66 7.34
C ASP A 34 -3.11 18.71 6.14
N ARG A 35 -2.77 17.44 6.38
CA ARG A 35 -2.71 16.41 5.34
C ARG A 35 -4.06 16.19 4.61
N GLN A 36 -5.14 16.75 5.15
CA GLN A 36 -6.47 16.75 4.53
C GLN A 36 -6.71 17.94 3.58
N SER A 37 -6.00 19.06 3.71
CA SER A 37 -6.18 20.23 2.82
C SER A 37 -5.17 20.28 1.68
N VAL A 38 -4.09 19.49 1.73
CA VAL A 38 -3.27 19.20 0.55
C VAL A 38 -3.88 18.01 -0.19
N GLU A 39 -4.69 18.30 -1.21
CA GLU A 39 -4.72 17.40 -2.37
C GLU A 39 -3.27 17.21 -2.80
N SER A 40 -2.74 16.01 -2.54
CA SER A 40 -1.33 15.73 -2.77
C SER A 40 -1.04 15.94 -4.27
N PRO A 41 -0.17 16.88 -4.67
CA PRO A 41 0.11 17.14 -6.09
C PRO A 41 0.80 15.95 -6.78
N ALA A 42 1.22 14.94 -6.02
CA ALA A 42 1.86 13.72 -6.49
C ALA A 42 0.90 12.75 -7.22
N ARG A 43 -0.41 12.99 -7.22
CA ARG A 43 -1.39 12.22 -8.02
C ARG A 43 -2.46 13.17 -8.55
N LYS A 44 -2.12 13.94 -9.58
CA LYS A 44 -3.16 14.43 -10.50
C LYS A 44 -3.64 13.23 -11.32
N GLU A 45 -4.45 12.37 -10.71
CA GLU A 45 -5.24 11.43 -11.51
C GLU A 45 -6.17 12.31 -12.36
N HIS A 46 -6.26 12.05 -13.67
CA HIS A 46 -7.13 12.84 -14.53
C HIS A 46 -8.58 12.75 -14.06
N PRO A 47 -9.38 13.85 -14.08
CA PRO A 47 -10.78 13.82 -13.65
C PRO A 47 -11.60 12.74 -14.38
N ASP A 48 -11.26 12.46 -15.64
CA ASP A 48 -11.86 11.43 -16.47
C ASP A 48 -11.61 9.99 -15.96
N VAL A 49 -10.45 9.76 -15.33
CA VAL A 49 -10.12 8.48 -14.68
C VAL A 49 -11.04 8.23 -13.48
N GLN A 50 -11.40 9.27 -12.74
CA GLN A 50 -12.28 9.13 -11.59
C GLN A 50 -13.72 8.80 -12.04
N LEU A 51 -14.20 9.44 -13.11
CA LEU A 51 -15.55 9.22 -13.67
C LEU A 51 -15.75 7.79 -14.15
N THR A 52 -14.78 7.24 -14.90
CA THR A 52 -14.83 5.84 -15.36
C THR A 52 -14.78 4.85 -14.20
N VAL A 53 -14.02 5.13 -13.14
CA VAL A 53 -13.93 4.27 -11.94
C VAL A 53 -15.20 4.32 -11.09
N THR A 54 -15.96 5.43 -11.12
CA THR A 54 -17.24 5.54 -10.41
C THR A 54 -18.40 4.83 -11.09
N ASP A 55 -18.23 4.42 -12.35
CA ASP A 55 -19.26 3.68 -13.06
C ASP A 55 -19.51 2.31 -12.39
N PRO A 56 -20.77 1.96 -12.06
CA PRO A 56 -21.10 0.68 -11.43
C PRO A 56 -20.67 -0.54 -12.24
N SER A 57 -20.63 -0.44 -13.57
CA SER A 57 -20.27 -1.54 -14.47
C SER A 57 -18.76 -1.66 -14.73
N PHE A 58 -17.99 -0.60 -14.44
CA PHE A 58 -16.53 -0.65 -14.58
C PHE A 58 -15.90 -1.83 -13.82
N GLY A 59 -16.39 -2.08 -12.60
CA GLY A 59 -15.90 -3.18 -11.78
C GLY A 59 -16.14 -4.55 -12.40
N THR A 60 -17.33 -4.78 -12.97
CA THR A 60 -17.69 -6.05 -13.63
C THR A 60 -16.87 -6.24 -14.89
N ASN A 61 -16.79 -5.22 -15.74
CA ASN A 61 -16.08 -5.28 -17.01
C ASN A 61 -14.57 -5.49 -16.79
N LEU A 62 -13.99 -4.86 -15.78
CA LEU A 62 -12.59 -5.07 -15.43
C LEU A 62 -12.32 -6.52 -14.97
N ILE A 63 -13.26 -7.15 -14.26
CA ILE A 63 -13.11 -8.55 -13.85
C ILE A 63 -13.16 -9.48 -15.07
N GLU A 64 -14.10 -9.25 -15.98
CA GLU A 64 -14.26 -10.04 -17.20
C GLU A 64 -13.04 -9.91 -18.13
N GLU A 65 -12.55 -8.69 -18.33
CA GLU A 65 -11.37 -8.43 -19.14
C GLU A 65 -10.10 -9.03 -18.53
N VAL A 66 -9.94 -9.00 -17.19
CA VAL A 66 -8.80 -9.67 -16.56
C VAL A 66 -8.93 -11.18 -16.67
N ARG A 67 -10.15 -11.73 -16.60
CA ARG A 67 -10.42 -13.17 -16.75
C ARG A 67 -10.02 -13.70 -18.12
N SER A 68 -10.16 -12.91 -19.19
CA SER A 68 -9.77 -13.30 -20.55
C SER A 68 -8.24 -13.33 -20.76
N HIS A 69 -7.46 -12.81 -19.81
CA HIS A 69 -5.99 -12.73 -19.88
C HIS A 69 -5.29 -13.54 -18.76
N PRO A 70 -5.10 -14.87 -18.92
CA PRO A 70 -4.44 -15.73 -17.93
C PRO A 70 -3.05 -15.24 -17.49
N CYS A 71 -2.29 -14.59 -18.38
CA CYS A 71 -0.98 -14.03 -18.07
C CYS A 71 -0.97 -12.95 -16.96
N LEU A 72 -2.13 -12.43 -16.56
CA LEU A 72 -2.27 -11.44 -15.49
C LEU A 72 -2.44 -12.07 -14.10
N PHE A 73 -2.96 -13.30 -14.00
CA PHE A 73 -3.33 -13.93 -12.73
C PHE A 73 -2.81 -15.36 -12.55
N ASP A 74 -2.59 -16.12 -13.63
CA ASP A 74 -2.07 -17.49 -13.57
C ASP A 74 -0.55 -17.49 -13.60
N ILE A 75 0.07 -17.80 -12.45
CA ILE A 75 1.54 -17.89 -12.33
C ILE A 75 2.12 -19.08 -13.09
N ARG A 76 1.30 -20.09 -13.37
CA ARG A 76 1.69 -21.28 -14.15
C ARG A 76 1.75 -20.98 -15.64
N ASP A 77 1.15 -19.88 -16.09
CA ASP A 77 1.24 -19.45 -17.47
C ASP A 77 2.70 -19.05 -17.79
N PRO A 78 3.34 -19.62 -18.84
CA PRO A 78 4.69 -19.24 -19.24
C PRO A 78 4.84 -17.74 -19.51
N LYS A 79 3.79 -17.10 -20.03
CA LYS A 79 3.72 -15.66 -20.33
C LYS A 79 3.62 -14.81 -19.06
N TYR A 80 3.24 -15.38 -17.92
CA TYR A 80 3.20 -14.67 -16.64
C TYR A 80 4.56 -14.10 -16.25
N ARG A 81 5.67 -14.75 -16.58
CA ARG A 81 7.01 -14.23 -16.28
C ARG A 81 7.44 -13.09 -17.21
N HIS A 82 6.85 -13.01 -18.40
CA HIS A 82 7.22 -12.05 -19.44
C HIS A 82 6.53 -10.71 -19.18
N SER A 83 7.31 -9.69 -18.80
CA SER A 83 6.78 -8.35 -18.51
C SER A 83 6.10 -7.70 -19.71
N GLU A 84 6.59 -7.96 -20.91
CA GLU A 84 6.02 -7.43 -22.16
C GLU A 84 4.61 -7.98 -22.40
N CYS A 85 4.40 -9.30 -22.26
CA CYS A 85 3.09 -9.92 -22.40
C CYS A 85 2.09 -9.38 -21.37
N ARG A 86 2.51 -9.19 -20.11
CA ARG A 86 1.64 -8.61 -19.08
C ARG A 86 1.27 -7.16 -19.40
N ASN A 87 2.24 -6.36 -19.85
CA ASN A 87 1.98 -4.98 -20.26
C ASN A 87 1.04 -4.92 -21.46
N GLN A 88 1.22 -5.79 -22.46
CA GLN A 88 0.31 -5.88 -23.60
C GLN A 88 -1.11 -6.24 -23.17
N ALA A 89 -1.26 -7.22 -22.27
CA ALA A 89 -2.57 -7.58 -21.72
C ALA A 89 -3.21 -6.39 -20.98
N TRP A 90 -2.47 -5.68 -20.13
CA TRP A 90 -3.01 -4.47 -19.48
C TRP A 90 -3.39 -3.36 -20.46
N ASN A 91 -2.60 -3.15 -21.51
CA ASN A 91 -2.95 -2.19 -22.56
C ASN A 91 -4.22 -2.62 -23.30
N SER A 92 -4.40 -3.91 -23.56
CA SER A 92 -5.64 -4.43 -24.14
C SER A 92 -6.85 -4.16 -23.24
N VAL A 93 -6.70 -4.40 -21.93
CA VAL A 93 -7.75 -4.10 -20.94
C VAL A 93 -8.10 -2.61 -20.93
N ILE A 94 -7.09 -1.72 -20.98
CA ILE A 94 -7.30 -0.27 -21.04
C ILE A 94 -8.06 0.12 -22.31
N ALA A 95 -7.67 -0.44 -23.45
CA ALA A 95 -8.31 -0.17 -24.74
C ALA A 95 -9.77 -0.63 -24.75
N HIS A 96 -10.07 -1.84 -24.26
CA HIS A 96 -11.45 -2.35 -24.22
C HIS A 96 -12.34 -1.58 -23.25
N LEU A 97 -11.80 -1.17 -22.10
CA LEU A 97 -12.55 -0.39 -21.11
C LEU A 97 -12.62 1.11 -21.44
N ASN A 98 -12.00 1.56 -22.54
CA ASN A 98 -11.79 2.97 -22.86
C ASN A 98 -11.28 3.77 -21.65
N TYR A 99 -10.36 3.16 -20.89
CA TYR A 99 -9.91 3.72 -19.64
C TYR A 99 -8.90 4.86 -19.90
N PRO A 100 -9.14 6.09 -19.42
CA PRO A 100 -8.32 7.26 -19.73
C PRO A 100 -7.00 7.31 -18.95
N GLY A 101 -6.58 6.21 -18.35
CA GLY A 101 -5.37 6.10 -17.53
C GLY A 101 -4.37 5.07 -18.04
N ASP A 102 -3.20 5.03 -17.41
CA ASP A 102 -2.11 4.13 -17.77
C ASP A 102 -2.25 2.71 -17.17
N VAL A 103 -1.38 1.80 -17.63
CA VAL A 103 -1.21 0.43 -17.08
C VAL A 103 -1.09 0.45 -15.55
N ASN A 104 -0.42 1.45 -14.98
CA ASN A 104 -0.26 1.57 -13.54
C ASN A 104 -1.56 1.93 -12.80
N SER A 105 -2.43 2.75 -13.38
CA SER A 105 -3.70 3.14 -12.73
C SER A 105 -4.74 2.04 -12.85
N ILE A 106 -4.87 1.38 -14.01
CA ILE A 106 -5.77 0.22 -14.17
C ILE A 106 -5.35 -0.93 -13.24
N TYR A 107 -4.04 -1.17 -13.09
CA TYR A 107 -3.52 -2.17 -12.17
C TYR A 107 -3.86 -1.86 -10.71
N LYS A 108 -3.75 -0.58 -10.29
CA LYS A 108 -4.17 -0.17 -8.93
C LYS A 108 -5.65 -0.43 -8.70
N GLN A 109 -6.48 -0.20 -9.71
CA GLN A 109 -7.91 -0.41 -9.62
C GLN A 109 -8.26 -1.90 -9.55
N TRP A 110 -7.64 -2.74 -10.38
CA TRP A 110 -7.73 -4.20 -10.26
C TRP A 110 -7.29 -4.67 -8.88
N LYS A 111 -6.15 -4.18 -8.38
CA LYS A 111 -5.65 -4.51 -7.05
C LYS A 111 -6.66 -4.15 -5.96
N LYS A 112 -7.34 -3.00 -6.04
CA LYS A 112 -8.37 -2.59 -5.08
C LYS A 112 -9.54 -3.59 -5.03
N ILE A 113 -10.01 -4.05 -6.19
CA ILE A 113 -11.07 -5.07 -6.31
C ILE A 113 -10.59 -6.40 -5.72
N ARG A 114 -9.40 -6.87 -6.12
CA ARG A 114 -8.79 -8.11 -5.60
C ARG A 114 -8.58 -8.08 -4.09
N ASP A 115 -8.01 -7.00 -3.55
CA ASP A 115 -7.74 -6.85 -2.12
C ASP A 115 -9.05 -6.81 -1.30
N ARG A 116 -10.13 -6.25 -1.86
CA ARG A 116 -11.47 -6.29 -1.24
C ARG A 116 -12.00 -7.72 -1.23
N TYR A 117 -11.91 -8.42 -2.36
CA TYR A 117 -12.33 -9.82 -2.48
C TYR A 117 -11.62 -10.74 -1.47
N VAL A 118 -10.30 -10.65 -1.35
CA VAL A 118 -9.52 -11.47 -0.42
C VAL A 118 -9.91 -11.20 1.04
N ARG A 119 -10.13 -9.93 1.41
CA ARG A 119 -10.61 -9.56 2.75
C ARG A 119 -12.00 -10.11 3.02
N GLU A 120 -12.89 -9.98 2.06
CA GLU A 120 -14.26 -10.46 2.16
C GLU A 120 -14.31 -11.98 2.28
N LYS A 121 -13.54 -12.71 1.46
CA LYS A 121 -13.40 -14.16 1.54
C LYS A 121 -12.88 -14.60 2.91
N ARG A 122 -11.89 -13.88 3.49
CA ARG A 122 -11.41 -14.15 4.85
C ARG A 122 -12.50 -13.90 5.90
N ARG A 123 -13.28 -12.83 5.78
CA ARG A 123 -14.42 -12.52 6.66
C ARG A 123 -15.45 -13.65 6.65
N LEU A 124 -15.87 -14.09 5.46
CA LEU A 124 -16.85 -15.18 5.30
C LEU A 124 -16.35 -16.51 5.85
N ARG A 125 -15.07 -16.84 5.61
CA ARG A 125 -14.45 -18.05 6.19
C ARG A 125 -14.48 -18.02 7.74
N MET A 126 -14.21 -16.86 8.35
CA MET A 126 -14.27 -16.71 9.81
C MET A 126 -15.70 -16.77 10.36
N GLN A 127 -16.67 -16.13 9.71
CA GLN A 127 -18.07 -16.20 10.16
C GLN A 127 -18.62 -17.63 10.13
N ARG A 128 -18.26 -18.39 9.09
CA ARG A 128 -18.69 -19.78 8.96
C ARG A 128 -18.10 -20.68 10.06
N ASP A 129 -16.85 -20.44 10.45
CA ASP A 129 -16.21 -21.14 11.58
C ASP A 129 -16.93 -20.84 12.92
N ASN A 130 -17.49 -19.63 13.03
CA ASN A 130 -18.32 -19.20 14.15
C ASN A 130 -19.80 -19.64 14.05
N GLY A 131 -20.16 -20.48 13.06
CA GLY A 131 -21.53 -20.98 12.88
C GLY A 131 -22.51 -19.97 12.27
N VAL A 132 -22.05 -18.82 11.80
CA VAL A 132 -22.87 -17.80 11.13
C VAL A 132 -22.75 -17.99 9.61
N HIS A 133 -23.87 -18.30 8.96
CA HIS A 133 -24.00 -18.31 7.52
C HIS A 133 -24.49 -16.94 7.04
N ASP A 134 -23.53 -16.08 6.70
CA ASP A 134 -23.76 -14.77 6.09
C ASP A 134 -23.14 -14.77 4.69
N ASP A 135 -23.88 -14.27 3.71
CA ASP A 135 -23.40 -14.13 2.32
C ASP A 135 -22.74 -12.76 2.12
N SER A 136 -21.90 -12.63 1.09
CA SER A 136 -21.33 -11.31 0.79
C SER A 136 -22.40 -10.38 0.24
N THR A 137 -22.52 -9.19 0.83
CA THR A 137 -23.36 -8.09 0.32
C THR A 137 -22.71 -7.34 -0.85
N TRP A 138 -21.55 -7.79 -1.34
CA TRP A 138 -20.83 -7.11 -2.41
C TRP A 138 -21.11 -7.75 -3.77
N ASP A 139 -21.71 -6.97 -4.67
CA ASP A 139 -22.20 -7.44 -5.98
C ASP A 139 -21.12 -8.03 -6.91
N LEU A 140 -19.85 -7.62 -6.74
CA LEU A 140 -18.73 -8.14 -7.51
C LEU A 140 -18.13 -9.41 -6.90
N PHE A 141 -18.55 -9.79 -5.69
CA PHE A 141 -18.02 -10.97 -5.00
C PHE A 141 -18.30 -12.27 -5.78
N PRO A 142 -19.53 -12.56 -6.25
CA PRO A 142 -19.80 -13.75 -7.05
C PRO A 142 -19.01 -13.76 -8.37
N GLN A 143 -18.82 -12.58 -8.97
CA GLN A 143 -18.09 -12.43 -10.23
C GLN A 143 -16.58 -12.65 -10.06
N MET A 144 -16.05 -12.51 -8.85
CA MET A 144 -14.64 -12.77 -8.53
C MET A 144 -14.38 -14.24 -8.16
N ALA A 145 -15.41 -15.08 -8.01
CA ALA A 145 -15.25 -16.46 -7.56
C ALA A 145 -14.32 -17.30 -8.46
N TRP A 146 -14.25 -17.00 -9.77
CA TRP A 146 -13.40 -17.73 -10.72
C TRP A 146 -11.90 -17.62 -10.41
N ILE A 147 -11.47 -16.54 -9.71
CA ILE A 147 -10.05 -16.34 -9.41
C ILE A 147 -9.60 -17.15 -8.20
N ASP A 148 -10.54 -17.75 -7.46
CA ASP A 148 -10.27 -18.50 -6.23
C ASP A 148 -9.15 -19.55 -6.33
N PRO A 149 -9.12 -20.42 -7.36
CA PRO A 149 -8.07 -21.43 -7.50
C PRO A 149 -6.68 -20.82 -7.65
N TYR A 150 -6.60 -19.58 -8.12
CA TYR A 150 -5.34 -18.85 -8.36
C TYR A 150 -4.96 -17.94 -7.19
N LEU A 151 -5.89 -17.69 -6.25
CA LEU A 151 -5.64 -16.90 -5.04
C LEU A 151 -5.19 -17.76 -3.86
N ASP A 152 -5.67 -19.01 -3.77
CA ASP A 152 -5.39 -19.87 -2.64
C ASP A 152 -4.01 -20.50 -2.78
N GLU A 153 -2.97 -19.93 -2.15
CA GLU A 153 -1.76 -20.69 -1.87
C GLU A 153 -0.89 -20.11 -0.75
N ARG A 154 -0.92 -20.79 0.40
CA ARG A 154 0.18 -20.90 1.36
C ARG A 154 1.44 -21.51 0.70
N ALA A 155 1.38 -21.94 -0.57
CA ALA A 155 2.52 -22.33 -1.42
C ALA A 155 3.07 -21.23 -2.38
N HIS A 156 2.41 -20.06 -2.52
CA HIS A 156 3.03 -18.84 -3.08
C HIS A 156 4.22 -18.36 -2.22
N MET A 157 4.21 -18.71 -0.92
CA MET A 157 5.27 -18.39 0.05
C MET A 157 6.53 -19.26 -0.08
N ARG A 158 6.51 -20.39 -0.80
CA ARG A 158 7.66 -21.32 -0.83
C ARG A 158 8.57 -21.18 -2.05
N PHE A 159 8.11 -20.53 -3.13
CA PHE A 159 8.95 -20.27 -4.32
C PHE A 159 9.27 -18.80 -4.56
N SER A 160 8.69 -17.86 -3.80
CA SER A 160 9.01 -16.44 -3.86
C SER A 160 9.52 -15.92 -2.51
N PHE A 161 10.45 -16.65 -1.87
CA PHE A 161 11.38 -16.01 -0.94
C PHE A 161 12.33 -15.09 -1.73
N LYS A 162 11.81 -13.92 -2.12
CA LYS A 162 12.42 -12.69 -1.65
C LYS A 162 11.31 -11.85 -1.01
N PRO A 163 11.23 -11.80 0.33
CA PRO A 163 10.51 -10.73 0.97
C PRO A 163 11.08 -9.41 0.45
N PHE A 164 10.28 -8.64 -0.28
CA PHE A 164 10.56 -7.25 -0.61
C PHE A 164 10.62 -6.34 0.65
N ARG A 165 10.58 -6.94 1.84
CA ARG A 165 10.86 -6.29 3.13
C ARG A 165 12.13 -6.86 3.78
N LEU A 166 13.25 -6.86 3.07
CA LEU A 166 14.58 -6.81 3.71
C LEU A 166 15.67 -6.32 2.75
N LEU A 167 15.53 -5.10 2.24
CA LEU A 167 16.68 -4.35 1.72
C LEU A 167 16.78 -3.01 2.43
N ARG A 168 16.99 -3.06 3.75
CA ARG A 168 17.76 -2.05 4.46
C ARG A 168 19.08 -2.70 4.84
N GLN A 169 19.86 -3.07 3.82
CA GLN A 169 21.28 -3.30 4.06
C GLN A 169 21.90 -1.93 4.31
N VAL A 170 22.21 -1.72 5.58
CA VAL A 170 23.19 -0.77 6.08
C VAL A 170 24.37 -0.78 5.12
N LYS A 171 24.49 0.28 4.31
CA LYS A 171 25.73 0.58 3.59
C LYS A 171 26.74 1.00 4.65
N ARG A 172 27.43 -0.01 5.19
CA ARG A 172 28.74 0.17 5.81
C ARG A 172 29.68 0.69 4.73
N LYS A 173 30.33 1.81 5.04
CA LYS A 173 31.70 2.24 4.70
C LYS A 173 31.75 3.73 4.44
N HIS A 174 32.21 4.46 5.44
CA HIS A 174 33.19 5.52 5.24
C HIS A 174 34.14 5.46 6.43
N ASP A 175 35.33 4.94 6.18
CA ASP A 175 36.46 4.95 7.09
C ASP A 175 37.12 6.35 7.09
N GLU A 176 37.82 6.64 8.18
CA GLU A 176 38.94 7.59 8.32
C GLU A 176 38.62 9.08 8.54
N GLU A 177 38.66 9.49 9.82
CA GLU A 177 39.60 10.47 10.40
C GLU A 177 39.48 10.32 11.93
N LEU A 178 40.40 9.64 12.62
CA LEU A 178 41.70 10.13 13.09
C LEU A 178 41.59 11.40 13.95
N SER A 179 41.52 11.21 15.27
CA SER A 179 42.02 12.13 16.32
C SER A 179 41.87 11.35 17.63
N ASP A 180 42.92 10.64 18.06
CA ASP A 180 43.80 11.14 19.13
C ASP A 180 43.00 11.44 20.40
N TYR A 181 43.03 10.52 21.37
CA TYR A 181 43.17 10.80 22.80
C TYR A 181 43.35 9.48 23.59
N GLY A 182 44.62 9.19 23.92
CA GLY A 182 45.03 8.81 25.28
C GLY A 182 44.62 7.44 25.82
N GLU A 183 45.43 6.44 25.48
CA GLU A 183 45.80 5.34 26.37
C GLU A 183 46.33 5.88 27.71
N LEU A 184 45.75 5.46 28.84
CA LEU A 184 46.50 5.03 30.03
C LEU A 184 45.61 4.11 30.89
N ASP A 185 46.05 2.85 30.94
CA ASP A 185 45.58 1.77 31.78
C ASP A 185 46.11 1.92 33.23
N ASP A 186 45.41 1.25 34.13
CA ASP A 186 45.60 1.03 35.57
C ASP A 186 46.98 1.27 36.24
N MET A 187 46.94 1.87 37.44
CA MET A 187 47.66 1.31 38.60
C MET A 187 47.08 1.74 39.96
N VAL A 188 46.28 0.83 40.52
CA VAL A 188 46.37 0.26 41.88
C VAL A 188 46.91 1.14 43.04
N ARG A 189 46.07 1.24 44.08
CA ARG A 189 46.43 1.48 45.50
C ARG A 189 47.68 0.70 45.92
N SER A 190 48.71 1.39 46.42
CA SER A 190 49.53 0.98 47.58
C SER A 190 50.48 2.11 47.97
N GLY A 191 50.43 2.53 49.24
CA GLY A 191 51.32 3.54 49.84
C GLY A 191 50.57 4.60 50.61
#